data_AF-A0AAW0DYC3-F1
#
_entry.id   AF-A0AAW0DYC3-F1
#
_cell.length_a   1.000
_cell.length_b   1.000
_cell.length_c   1.000
_cell.angle_alpha   90.00
_cell.angle_beta   90.00
_cell.angle_gamma   90.00
#
_symmetry.space_group_name_H-M   'P 1'
#
loop_
_entity.id
_entity.type
_entity.pdbx_description
1 polymer ?
#
loop_
_entity_poly.entity_id
_entity_poly.type
_entity_poly.pdbx_seq_one_letter_code
_entity_poly.pdbx_strand_id
1 'polypeptide(L)'
;MHLILSSPSRPSSTRPLLGNGPGNSPLGIYGSRSIAALESKTSEQKIHETLLQIFRPHACQFGFFLSWGRLTQPAHKSSALFNALYMWGAHLSSDRQRELDFKQMPLQTVDAELTPETFIHTIQTQVLLAYYSFRTGHFLEARAHTATAVALTLGAGLHVIRSLNHPDAPIVKIQEENDQETWLQASADLVEEGERINGFWTVYMLQKNLTVALEPRSRVCGVFETAGMPIAYSTENVFAERSSSVAAMNVKAAILFHTAVYMHGQYRPGEVQPWWTAFGVVERLTNSLRAEPLDIAQPQGQSSTRTILFTNSLLNAATIELHSIFESDTMSRQSCFAAARDMFRFGGANPQELGHLNPMMGTLWMTACNVFIDELRGVRAALAQGLCPLQAVSQQEREKEILADLNAGLKVLSFFAQESLLMGHQLAKVKKSIETT
;
A
#
# COMPACT_ATOMS: atom_id res chain seq x y z
N MET A 1 9.59 -17.48 16.73
CA MET A 1 10.37 -18.71 16.47
C MET A 1 11.44 -18.34 15.44
N HIS A 2 12.48 -17.64 15.90
CA HIS A 2 13.70 -17.37 15.15
C HIS A 2 14.65 -18.54 15.37
N LEU A 3 15.29 -19.06 14.34
CA LEU A 3 16.60 -19.72 14.48
C LEU A 3 17.36 -19.62 13.15
N ILE A 4 18.33 -18.70 13.17
CA ILE A 4 19.62 -18.84 12.49
C ILE A 4 20.31 -20.07 13.08
N LEU A 5 20.84 -20.96 12.25
CA LEU A 5 21.88 -21.90 12.67
C LEU A 5 23.03 -21.89 11.67
N SER A 6 24.14 -21.31 12.12
CA SER A 6 25.47 -21.55 11.60
C SER A 6 26.21 -22.54 12.51
N SER A 7 27.13 -23.30 11.90
CA SER A 7 28.36 -23.89 12.48
C SER A 7 28.23 -25.27 13.18
N PRO A 8 29.27 -26.15 13.19
CA PRO A 8 30.70 -25.80 13.25
C PRO A 8 31.71 -26.62 12.40
N SER A 9 32.89 -26.03 12.32
CA SER A 9 34.19 -26.43 11.76
C SER A 9 34.79 -27.74 12.30
N ARG A 10 35.60 -28.41 11.47
CA ARG A 10 36.79 -29.18 11.89
C ARG A 10 37.96 -29.02 10.90
N PRO A 11 39.21 -29.19 11.38
CA PRO A 11 40.41 -28.63 10.77
C PRO A 11 41.20 -29.66 9.94
N SER A 12 41.95 -29.18 8.95
CA SER A 12 43.08 -29.91 8.39
C SER A 12 44.24 -28.96 8.14
N SER A 13 45.29 -29.16 8.94
CA SER A 13 46.61 -28.56 8.81
C SER A 13 47.57 -29.61 8.28
N THR A 14 48.34 -29.27 7.24
CA THR A 14 49.76 -29.61 6.96
C THR A 14 50.01 -29.25 5.48
N ARG A 15 51.10 -28.66 4.99
CA ARG A 15 52.37 -28.10 5.49
C ARG A 15 52.99 -27.26 4.33
N PRO A 16 54.07 -26.49 4.55
CA PRO A 16 54.55 -25.41 3.69
C PRO A 16 55.62 -25.85 2.68
N LEU A 17 55.84 -25.03 1.64
CA LEU A 17 57.12 -24.99 0.93
C LEU A 17 57.59 -23.53 0.80
N LEU A 18 58.71 -23.28 1.49
CA LEU A 18 59.59 -22.12 1.37
C LEU A 18 60.31 -22.15 0.02
N GLY A 19 60.46 -20.97 -0.59
CA GLY A 19 61.36 -20.74 -1.71
C GLY A 19 61.72 -19.25 -1.79
N ASN A 20 62.81 -18.88 -1.12
CA ASN A 20 63.44 -17.56 -1.14
C ASN A 20 63.94 -17.15 -2.53
N GLY A 21 63.95 -15.84 -2.83
CA GLY A 21 64.83 -15.25 -3.84
C GLY A 21 64.45 -13.84 -4.29
N PRO A 22 65.30 -12.81 -4.07
CA PRO A 22 64.98 -11.39 -4.32
C PRO A 22 65.36 -10.94 -5.74
N GLY A 23 64.66 -9.92 -6.26
CA GLY A 23 65.00 -9.33 -7.56
C GLY A 23 64.30 -8.00 -7.83
N ASN A 24 65.03 -6.91 -7.59
CA ASN A 24 64.98 -5.56 -8.17
C ASN A 24 63.74 -5.09 -8.96
N SER A 25 63.18 -3.96 -8.52
CA SER A 25 62.35 -3.02 -9.31
C SER A 25 63.15 -2.41 -10.50
N PRO A 26 62.51 -1.75 -11.50
CA PRO A 26 61.96 -0.41 -11.29
C PRO A 26 60.68 -0.03 -12.08
N LEU A 27 59.91 0.89 -11.48
CA LEU A 27 59.18 2.01 -12.09
C LEU A 27 58.36 1.76 -13.37
N GLY A 28 57.03 1.76 -13.22
CA GLY A 28 56.11 1.93 -14.33
C GLY A 28 54.65 2.05 -13.87
N ILE A 29 54.14 3.29 -13.86
CA ILE A 29 52.70 3.61 -13.96
C ILE A 29 51.86 3.28 -12.71
N TYR A 30 52.12 3.97 -11.60
CA TYR A 30 51.09 4.31 -10.62
C TYR A 30 50.82 5.82 -10.75
N GLY A 31 49.69 6.18 -11.33
CA GLY A 31 49.28 7.59 -11.44
C GLY A 31 48.57 7.85 -12.76
N SER A 32 47.28 7.50 -12.81
CA SER A 32 46.22 8.06 -13.69
C SER A 32 44.90 7.27 -13.60
N ARG A 33 44.69 6.47 -12.56
CA ARG A 33 43.33 6.16 -12.08
C ARG A 33 43.13 7.05 -10.87
N SER A 34 42.03 7.78 -10.80
CA SER A 34 41.60 8.58 -9.63
C SER A 34 41.93 10.09 -9.60
N ILE A 35 41.82 10.82 -10.72
CA ILE A 35 41.54 12.28 -10.71
C ILE A 35 40.41 12.69 -11.69
N ALA A 36 39.97 11.81 -12.61
CA ALA A 36 38.81 12.10 -13.49
C ALA A 36 37.44 11.75 -12.86
N ALA A 37 37.39 11.17 -11.66
CA ALA A 37 36.13 10.77 -11.00
C ALA A 37 35.51 11.87 -10.12
N LEU A 38 35.99 13.11 -10.23
CA LEU A 38 35.39 14.30 -9.63
C LEU A 38 34.87 15.25 -10.72
N GLU A 39 34.39 14.70 -11.83
CA GLU A 39 33.51 15.45 -12.73
C GLU A 39 32.28 15.89 -11.93
N SER A 40 32.10 17.20 -11.81
CA SER A 40 30.93 17.79 -11.17
C SER A 40 29.68 17.22 -11.84
N LYS A 41 28.81 16.54 -11.07
CA LYS A 41 27.50 16.06 -11.57
C LYS A 41 26.82 17.15 -12.39
N THR A 42 26.31 16.78 -13.57
CA THR A 42 25.58 17.73 -14.43
C THR A 42 24.39 18.32 -13.68
N SER A 43 23.93 19.52 -14.09
CA SER A 43 22.77 20.18 -13.47
C SER A 43 21.55 19.25 -13.42
N GLU A 44 21.34 18.47 -14.48
CA GLU A 44 20.26 17.49 -14.62
C GLU A 44 20.39 16.31 -13.64
N GLN A 45 21.60 15.76 -13.47
CA GLN A 45 21.84 14.68 -12.49
C GLN A 45 21.55 15.15 -11.05
N LYS A 46 21.88 16.40 -10.71
CA LYS A 46 21.56 16.97 -9.39
C LYS A 46 20.05 17.11 -9.17
N ILE A 47 19.30 17.47 -10.21
CA ILE A 47 17.84 17.54 -10.16
C ILE A 47 17.27 16.13 -9.92
N HIS A 48 17.67 15.15 -10.72
CA HIS A 48 17.24 13.75 -10.55
C HIS A 48 17.50 13.21 -9.14
N GLU A 49 18.68 13.48 -8.57
CA GLU A 49 19.00 13.08 -7.20
C GLU A 49 18.11 13.76 -6.15
N THR A 50 17.83 15.05 -6.35
CA THR A 50 16.93 15.80 -5.46
C THR A 50 15.52 15.24 -5.49
N LEU A 51 14.98 14.96 -6.68
CA LEU A 51 13.64 14.38 -6.85
C LEU A 51 13.52 13.00 -6.18
N LEU A 52 14.55 12.15 -6.31
CA LEU A 52 14.59 10.86 -5.62
C LEU A 52 14.64 11.00 -4.09
N GLN A 53 15.41 11.96 -3.58
CA GLN A 53 15.46 12.25 -2.15
C GLN A 53 14.13 12.73 -1.58
N ILE A 54 13.36 13.48 -2.37
CA ILE A 54 12.00 13.93 -2.00
C ILE A 54 11.03 12.74 -1.98
N PHE A 55 11.08 11.85 -2.97
CA PHE A 55 10.16 10.72 -3.04
C PHE A 55 10.43 9.62 -1.99
N ARG A 56 11.71 9.31 -1.74
CA ARG A 56 12.13 8.14 -0.95
C ARG A 56 11.45 8.01 0.43
N PRO A 57 11.28 9.07 1.24
CA PRO A 57 10.59 8.96 2.53
C PRO A 57 9.12 8.53 2.42
N HIS A 58 8.47 8.79 1.29
CA HIS A 58 7.04 8.54 1.06
C HIS A 58 6.77 7.29 0.21
N ALA A 59 7.81 6.63 -0.30
CA ALA A 59 7.70 5.57 -1.30
C ALA A 59 6.74 4.43 -0.89
N CYS A 60 6.75 4.01 0.38
CA CYS A 60 5.86 2.97 0.89
C CYS A 60 4.36 3.36 0.82
N GLN A 61 4.03 4.64 0.86
CA GLN A 61 2.65 5.13 0.73
C GLN A 61 2.09 4.96 -0.67
N PHE A 62 2.97 4.85 -1.66
CA PHE A 62 2.64 4.78 -3.08
C PHE A 62 3.04 3.42 -3.69
N GLY A 63 3.15 2.38 -2.87
CA GLY A 63 3.36 1.01 -3.34
C GLY A 63 4.77 0.76 -3.91
N PHE A 64 5.79 1.46 -3.41
CA PHE A 64 7.17 1.11 -3.75
C PHE A 64 7.64 -0.12 -2.96
N PHE A 65 8.03 -1.17 -3.67
CA PHE A 65 8.38 -2.47 -3.11
C PHE A 65 9.80 -2.96 -3.47
N LEU A 66 10.52 -2.23 -4.32
CA LEU A 66 11.89 -2.58 -4.75
C LEU A 66 12.95 -2.17 -3.72
N SER A 67 14.12 -2.81 -3.79
CA SER A 67 15.29 -2.45 -2.99
C SER A 67 15.99 -1.22 -3.57
N TRP A 68 16.05 -0.16 -2.78
CA TRP A 68 16.85 1.03 -3.08
C TRP A 68 18.33 0.72 -3.36
N GLY A 69 18.88 -0.33 -2.73
CA GLY A 69 20.27 -0.74 -2.95
C GLY A 69 20.54 -1.24 -4.36
N ARG A 70 19.63 -2.04 -4.93
CA ARG A 70 19.76 -2.60 -6.29
C ARG A 70 19.52 -1.56 -7.36
N LEU A 71 18.57 -0.65 -7.14
CA LEU A 71 18.22 0.40 -8.10
C LEU A 71 19.37 1.35 -8.42
N THR A 72 20.32 1.51 -7.50
CA THR A 72 21.50 2.35 -7.75
C THR A 72 22.52 1.71 -8.71
N GLN A 73 22.40 0.42 -8.99
CA GLN A 73 23.31 -0.29 -9.88
C GLN A 73 22.99 0.01 -11.34
N PRO A 74 23.99 0.32 -12.19
CA PRO A 74 23.77 0.69 -13.60
C PRO A 74 23.01 -0.36 -14.41
N ALA A 75 23.22 -1.64 -14.11
CA ALA A 75 22.59 -2.77 -14.80
C ALA A 75 21.06 -2.85 -14.58
N HIS A 76 20.54 -2.22 -13.52
CA HIS A 76 19.13 -2.31 -13.13
C HIS A 76 18.37 -0.99 -13.36
N LYS A 77 18.92 -0.07 -14.16
CA LYS A 77 18.28 1.22 -14.45
C LYS A 77 17.26 1.10 -15.58
N SER A 78 16.03 0.75 -15.23
CA SER A 78 14.90 0.90 -16.16
C SER A 78 14.54 2.37 -16.34
N SER A 79 14.60 2.87 -17.57
CA SER A 79 14.24 4.26 -17.90
C SER A 79 12.80 4.59 -17.50
N ALA A 80 11.86 3.67 -17.75
CA ALA A 80 10.45 3.83 -17.38
C ALA A 80 10.25 4.04 -15.87
N LEU A 81 10.92 3.22 -15.05
CA LEU A 81 10.83 3.31 -13.59
C LEU A 81 11.41 4.63 -13.08
N PHE A 82 12.60 5.01 -13.53
CA PHE A 82 13.23 6.26 -13.07
C PHE A 82 12.42 7.50 -13.48
N ASN A 83 11.84 7.52 -14.69
CA ASN A 83 10.94 8.59 -15.10
C ASN A 83 9.69 8.67 -14.20
N ALA A 84 9.11 7.53 -13.81
CA ALA A 84 8.00 7.52 -12.86
C ALA A 84 8.43 8.01 -11.45
N LEU A 85 9.64 7.68 -10.99
CA LEU A 85 10.18 8.17 -9.72
C LEU A 85 10.44 9.69 -9.76
N TYR A 86 10.97 10.22 -10.86
CA TYR A 86 11.18 11.66 -11.04
C TYR A 86 9.86 12.41 -11.15
N MET A 87 8.87 11.87 -11.87
CA MET A 87 7.50 12.40 -11.91
C MET A 87 6.92 12.51 -10.50
N TRP A 88 7.05 11.47 -9.67
CA TRP A 88 6.61 11.53 -8.28
C TRP A 88 7.38 12.55 -7.46
N GLY A 89 8.71 12.60 -7.56
CA GLY A 89 9.51 13.63 -6.89
C GLY A 89 9.06 15.05 -7.26
N ALA A 90 8.77 15.30 -8.54
CA ALA A 90 8.30 16.58 -9.04
C ALA A 90 6.90 16.91 -8.49
N HIS A 91 5.99 15.94 -8.53
CA HIS A 91 4.65 16.05 -7.98
C HIS A 91 4.65 16.37 -6.47
N LEU A 92 5.48 15.67 -5.67
CA LEU A 92 5.60 15.91 -4.24
C LEU A 92 6.25 17.27 -3.92
N SER A 93 7.15 17.75 -4.78
CA SER A 93 7.75 19.08 -4.66
C SER A 93 6.86 20.22 -5.16
N SER A 94 5.66 19.91 -5.67
CA SER A 94 4.75 20.87 -6.33
C SER A 94 5.33 21.56 -7.57
N ASP A 95 6.28 20.92 -8.26
CA ASP A 95 6.87 21.42 -9.52
C ASP A 95 6.09 20.89 -10.73
N ARG A 96 5.04 21.62 -11.10
CA ARG A 96 4.08 21.21 -12.15
C ARG A 96 4.70 21.12 -13.54
N GLN A 97 5.71 21.93 -13.85
CA GLN A 97 6.32 21.93 -15.17
C GLN A 97 7.11 20.64 -15.37
N ARG A 98 7.98 20.30 -14.40
CA ARG A 98 8.77 19.06 -14.44
C ARG A 98 7.89 17.82 -14.36
N GLU A 99 6.81 17.88 -13.58
CA GLU A 99 5.83 16.79 -13.51
C GLU A 99 5.28 16.43 -14.89
N LEU A 100 4.92 17.43 -15.71
CA LEU A 100 4.42 17.21 -17.06
C LEU A 100 5.48 16.62 -18.00
N ASP A 101 6.73 17.10 -17.90
CA ASP A 101 7.84 16.62 -18.71
C ASP A 101 8.11 15.12 -18.46
N PHE A 102 8.09 14.70 -17.18
CA PHE A 102 8.30 13.30 -16.83
C PHE A 102 7.06 12.42 -17.01
N LYS A 103 5.83 12.95 -17.02
CA LYS A 103 4.60 12.14 -17.17
C LYS A 103 4.51 11.46 -18.56
N GLN A 104 5.03 12.10 -19.61
CA GLN A 104 4.92 11.59 -20.98
C GLN A 104 5.88 10.43 -21.29
N MET A 105 6.97 10.32 -20.53
CA MET A 105 8.11 9.44 -20.85
C MET A 105 7.91 7.95 -20.43
N PRO A 106 7.33 7.62 -19.25
CA PRO A 106 7.12 6.23 -18.83
C PRO A 106 6.22 5.44 -19.79
N LEU A 107 5.17 6.07 -20.32
CA LEU A 107 4.19 5.42 -21.19
C LEU A 107 4.81 5.00 -22.53
N GLN A 108 5.76 5.77 -23.06
CA GLN A 108 6.43 5.46 -24.32
C GLN A 108 7.49 4.35 -24.19
N THR A 109 7.93 4.06 -22.96
CA THR A 109 9.07 3.16 -22.70
C THR A 109 8.62 1.77 -22.22
N VAL A 110 7.42 1.65 -21.64
CA VAL A 110 6.89 0.38 -21.12
C VAL A 110 6.65 -0.66 -22.23
N ASP A 111 6.30 -0.22 -23.44
CA ASP A 111 6.01 -1.11 -24.56
C ASP A 111 7.27 -1.64 -25.29
N ALA A 112 8.45 -1.07 -25.02
CA ALA A 112 9.68 -1.35 -25.78
C ALA A 112 10.62 -2.37 -25.12
N GLU A 113 10.47 -2.69 -23.83
CA GLU A 113 11.49 -3.44 -23.06
C GLU A 113 10.87 -4.38 -22.01
N LEU A 114 10.07 -5.38 -22.42
CA LEU A 114 9.67 -6.48 -21.53
C LEU A 114 10.74 -7.58 -21.54
N THR A 115 11.84 -7.34 -20.83
CA THR A 115 12.86 -8.36 -20.53
C THR A 115 12.61 -8.98 -19.16
N PRO A 116 13.09 -10.20 -18.87
CA PRO A 116 13.00 -10.78 -17.52
C PRO A 116 13.59 -9.87 -16.43
N GLU A 117 14.62 -9.09 -16.76
CA GLU A 117 15.30 -8.16 -15.83
C GLU A 117 14.50 -6.87 -15.59
N THR A 118 13.78 -6.38 -16.60
CA THR A 118 12.96 -5.16 -16.49
C THR A 118 11.53 -5.43 -16.05
N PHE A 119 11.10 -6.70 -16.05
CA PHE A 119 9.74 -7.09 -15.73
C PHE A 119 9.24 -6.58 -14.37
N ILE A 120 10.04 -6.75 -13.31
CA ILE A 120 9.69 -6.29 -11.97
C ILE A 120 9.64 -4.76 -11.89
N HIS A 121 10.50 -4.07 -12.66
CA HIS A 121 10.48 -2.62 -12.79
C HIS A 121 9.24 -2.13 -13.54
N THR A 122 8.77 -2.88 -14.54
CA THR A 122 7.52 -2.59 -15.23
C THR A 122 6.32 -2.69 -14.29
N ILE A 123 6.24 -3.75 -13.46
CA ILE A 123 5.20 -3.84 -12.43
C ILE A 123 5.28 -2.65 -11.47
N GLN A 124 6.46 -2.32 -10.95
CA GLN A 124 6.65 -1.18 -10.06
C GLN A 124 6.21 0.14 -10.71
N THR A 125 6.52 0.33 -12.00
CA THR A 125 6.13 1.51 -12.77
C THR A 125 4.61 1.60 -12.89
N GLN A 126 3.93 0.51 -13.25
CA GLN A 126 2.46 0.47 -13.33
C GLN A 126 1.80 0.78 -11.98
N VAL A 127 2.35 0.26 -10.86
CA VAL A 127 1.87 0.59 -9.51
C VAL A 127 2.01 2.08 -9.20
N LEU A 128 3.16 2.68 -9.51
CA LEU A 128 3.40 4.11 -9.28
C LEU A 128 2.48 4.99 -10.12
N LEU A 129 2.26 4.65 -11.39
CA LEU A 129 1.33 5.35 -12.28
C LEU A 129 -0.11 5.21 -11.79
N ALA A 130 -0.52 4.02 -11.36
CA ALA A 130 -1.84 3.79 -10.80
C ALA A 130 -2.11 4.66 -9.55
N TYR A 131 -1.18 4.69 -8.60
CA TYR A 131 -1.32 5.56 -7.42
C TYR A 131 -1.32 7.05 -7.78
N TYR A 132 -0.54 7.45 -8.78
CA TYR A 132 -0.47 8.84 -9.24
C TYR A 132 -1.81 9.25 -9.86
N SER A 133 -2.33 8.47 -10.80
CA SER A 133 -3.64 8.69 -11.42
C SER A 133 -4.76 8.64 -10.37
N PHE A 134 -4.67 7.76 -9.37
CA PHE A 134 -5.63 7.70 -8.27
C PHE A 134 -5.60 8.96 -7.41
N ARG A 135 -4.41 9.44 -7.04
CA ARG A 135 -4.23 10.67 -6.24
C ARG A 135 -4.69 11.93 -6.97
N THR A 136 -4.45 12.00 -8.28
CA THR A 136 -4.80 13.12 -9.16
C THR A 136 -6.23 13.03 -9.72
N GLY A 137 -7.02 12.02 -9.34
CA GLY A 137 -8.43 11.91 -9.73
C GLY A 137 -8.67 11.34 -11.13
N HIS A 138 -7.64 10.88 -11.84
CA HIS A 138 -7.75 10.17 -13.12
C HIS A 138 -8.13 8.69 -12.89
N PHE A 139 -9.34 8.43 -12.38
CA PHE A 139 -9.75 7.10 -11.91
C PHE A 139 -9.77 6.02 -12.98
N LEU A 140 -10.05 6.38 -14.24
CA LEU A 140 -10.01 5.44 -15.36
C LEU A 140 -8.57 4.98 -15.67
N GLU A 141 -7.63 5.92 -15.69
CA GLU A 141 -6.19 5.61 -15.85
C GLU A 141 -5.69 4.76 -14.68
N ALA A 142 -6.08 5.11 -13.44
CA ALA A 142 -5.72 4.33 -12.26
C ALA A 142 -6.16 2.87 -12.37
N ARG A 143 -7.39 2.64 -12.86
CA ARG A 143 -7.91 1.29 -13.13
C ARG A 143 -7.14 0.58 -14.24
N ALA A 144 -6.84 1.28 -15.33
CA ALA A 144 -6.09 0.71 -16.46
C ALA A 144 -4.69 0.25 -16.01
N HIS A 145 -3.93 1.11 -15.34
CA HIS A 145 -2.60 0.77 -14.82
C HIS A 145 -2.64 -0.37 -13.80
N THR A 146 -3.64 -0.37 -12.91
CA THR A 146 -3.81 -1.47 -11.94
C THR A 146 -4.15 -2.78 -12.65
N ALA A 147 -5.03 -2.76 -13.65
CA ALA A 147 -5.37 -3.95 -14.44
C ALA A 147 -4.15 -4.51 -15.18
N THR A 148 -3.32 -3.65 -15.77
CA THR A 148 -2.05 -4.05 -16.39
C THR A 148 -1.11 -4.68 -15.36
N ALA A 149 -0.95 -4.08 -14.18
CA ALA A 149 -0.12 -4.65 -13.11
C ALA A 149 -0.64 -6.02 -12.64
N VAL A 150 -1.96 -6.18 -12.50
CA VAL A 150 -2.61 -7.46 -12.17
C VAL A 150 -2.33 -8.50 -13.26
N ALA A 151 -2.52 -8.14 -14.53
CA ALA A 151 -2.25 -9.05 -15.65
C ALA A 151 -0.77 -9.49 -15.70
N LEU A 152 0.16 -8.56 -15.48
CA LEU A 152 1.59 -8.87 -15.41
C LEU A 152 1.89 -9.83 -14.26
N THR A 153 1.48 -9.51 -13.03
CA THR A 153 1.75 -10.36 -11.84
C THR A 153 1.14 -11.75 -11.94
N LEU A 154 -0.07 -11.86 -12.50
CA LEU A 154 -0.75 -13.15 -12.71
C LEU A 154 -0.10 -13.97 -13.82
N GLY A 155 0.14 -13.34 -14.98
CA GLY A 155 0.85 -13.98 -16.07
C GLY A 155 2.16 -14.56 -15.58
N ALA A 156 2.94 -13.75 -14.87
CA ALA A 156 4.24 -14.12 -14.32
C ALA A 156 4.24 -15.19 -13.22
N GLY A 157 3.07 -15.69 -12.80
CA GLY A 157 2.99 -16.68 -11.73
C GLY A 157 3.43 -16.16 -10.35
N LEU A 158 3.51 -14.84 -10.13
CA LEU A 158 3.96 -14.28 -8.85
C LEU A 158 2.99 -14.56 -7.69
N HIS A 159 1.76 -14.99 -8.02
CA HIS A 159 0.71 -15.37 -7.08
C HIS A 159 0.90 -16.76 -6.45
N VAL A 160 1.91 -17.51 -6.88
CA VAL A 160 2.24 -18.85 -6.35
C VAL A 160 3.62 -18.80 -5.68
N ILE A 161 3.68 -19.04 -4.37
CA ILE A 161 4.94 -19.11 -3.61
C ILE A 161 5.78 -20.26 -4.18
N ARG A 162 7.05 -19.98 -4.54
CA ARG A 162 7.98 -20.96 -5.12
C ARG A 162 7.46 -21.61 -6.41
N SER A 163 6.61 -20.92 -7.19
CA SER A 163 6.02 -21.46 -8.43
C SER A 163 7.05 -22.01 -9.41
N LEU A 164 8.27 -21.47 -9.41
CA LEU A 164 9.36 -21.90 -10.29
C LEU A 164 9.99 -23.25 -9.90
N ASN A 165 9.66 -23.77 -8.71
CA ASN A 165 9.99 -25.14 -8.31
C ASN A 165 8.87 -26.13 -8.64
N HIS A 166 7.75 -25.67 -9.20
CA HIS A 166 6.64 -26.51 -9.64
C HIS A 166 6.72 -26.69 -11.16
N PRO A 167 6.74 -27.93 -11.68
CA PRO A 167 6.87 -28.20 -13.12
C PRO A 167 5.70 -27.68 -13.99
N ASP A 168 4.66 -27.08 -13.39
CA ASP A 168 3.39 -26.70 -14.05
C ASP A 168 3.07 -25.19 -13.89
N ALA A 169 4.06 -24.32 -13.68
CA ALA A 169 3.82 -22.88 -13.52
C ALA A 169 3.19 -22.24 -14.78
N PRO A 170 2.24 -21.29 -14.64
CA PRO A 170 1.55 -20.69 -15.78
C PRO A 170 2.50 -19.90 -16.69
N ILE A 171 2.26 -20.01 -18.00
CA ILE A 171 3.13 -19.53 -19.08
C ILE A 171 2.80 -18.07 -19.42
N VAL A 172 3.78 -17.15 -19.31
CA VAL A 172 3.72 -15.85 -20.03
C VAL A 172 4.34 -16.04 -21.40
N LYS A 173 3.55 -15.84 -22.46
CA LYS A 173 4.10 -15.61 -23.80
C LYS A 173 4.65 -14.19 -23.88
N ILE A 174 5.96 -14.03 -23.68
CA ILE A 174 6.66 -12.78 -23.98
C ILE A 174 7.19 -12.92 -25.41
N GLN A 175 6.37 -12.48 -26.39
CA GLN A 175 6.70 -12.24 -27.80
C GLN A 175 6.93 -13.47 -28.73
N GLU A 176 6.19 -13.52 -29.85
CA GLU A 176 6.33 -14.52 -30.93
C GLU A 176 7.35 -14.04 -31.97
N GLU A 177 8.65 -14.26 -31.76
CA GLU A 177 9.63 -14.19 -32.88
C GLU A 177 10.66 -15.34 -32.89
N ASN A 178 10.65 -16.22 -31.89
CA ASN A 178 11.26 -17.55 -31.94
C ASN A 178 10.54 -18.43 -30.92
N ASP A 179 10.37 -19.73 -31.21
CA ASP A 179 9.72 -20.74 -30.35
C ASP A 179 10.48 -21.02 -29.02
N GLN A 180 10.75 -19.97 -28.22
CA GLN A 180 11.25 -20.08 -26.85
C GLN A 180 10.25 -19.39 -25.93
N GLU A 181 9.46 -20.21 -25.24
CA GLU A 181 8.64 -19.79 -24.11
C GLU A 181 9.56 -19.17 -23.05
N THR A 182 9.57 -17.84 -22.95
CA THR A 182 10.49 -17.14 -22.05
C THR A 182 9.93 -17.16 -20.64
N TRP A 183 10.24 -18.24 -19.92
CA TRP A 183 9.98 -18.38 -18.49
C TRP A 183 10.60 -17.21 -17.72
N LEU A 184 9.89 -16.71 -16.69
CA LEU A 184 10.59 -15.97 -15.64
C LEU A 184 11.60 -16.93 -15.00
N GLN A 185 12.88 -16.61 -15.12
CA GLN A 185 13.93 -17.44 -14.54
C GLN A 185 13.75 -17.53 -13.01
N ALA A 186 14.25 -18.63 -12.43
CA ALA A 186 14.42 -18.77 -10.98
C ALA A 186 15.05 -17.49 -10.43
N SER A 187 14.54 -16.99 -9.29
CA SER A 187 15.09 -15.79 -8.66
C SER A 187 16.60 -15.96 -8.48
N ALA A 188 17.37 -14.97 -8.92
CA ALA A 188 18.83 -14.98 -8.84
C ALA A 188 19.30 -14.98 -7.38
N ASP A 189 18.56 -14.31 -6.50
CA ASP A 189 18.81 -14.31 -5.05
C ASP A 189 17.54 -14.11 -4.20
N LEU A 190 17.72 -14.23 -2.88
CA LEU A 190 16.65 -14.10 -1.89
C LEU A 190 15.99 -12.72 -1.84
N VAL A 191 16.68 -11.66 -2.27
CA VAL A 191 16.09 -10.31 -2.26
C VAL A 191 15.21 -10.14 -3.49
N GLU A 192 15.62 -10.65 -4.65
CA GLU A 192 14.77 -10.66 -5.84
C GLU A 192 13.51 -11.49 -5.58
N GLU A 193 13.63 -12.64 -4.90
CA GLU A 193 12.47 -13.40 -4.42
C GLU A 193 11.56 -12.53 -3.53
N GLY A 194 12.15 -11.78 -2.59
CA GLY A 194 11.43 -10.83 -1.74
C GLY A 194 10.76 -9.69 -2.53
N GLU A 195 11.41 -9.13 -3.54
CA GLU A 195 10.86 -8.08 -4.42
C GLU A 195 9.67 -8.60 -5.22
N ARG A 196 9.75 -9.84 -5.72
CA ARG A 196 8.64 -10.52 -6.43
C ARG A 196 7.44 -10.76 -5.51
N ILE A 197 7.68 -11.26 -4.29
CA ILE A 197 6.62 -11.47 -3.28
C ILE A 197 5.96 -10.13 -2.90
N ASN A 198 6.77 -9.12 -2.58
CA ASN A 198 6.26 -7.79 -2.24
C ASN A 198 5.53 -7.13 -3.41
N GLY A 199 6.00 -7.34 -4.64
CA GLY A 199 5.37 -6.86 -5.86
C GLY A 199 3.95 -7.41 -6.04
N PHE A 200 3.78 -8.73 -5.90
CA PHE A 200 2.45 -9.36 -5.94
C PHE A 200 1.52 -8.76 -4.86
N TRP A 201 1.97 -8.72 -3.61
CA TRP A 201 1.14 -8.22 -2.51
C TRP A 201 0.79 -6.74 -2.62
N THR A 202 1.70 -5.94 -3.17
CA THR A 202 1.46 -4.52 -3.43
C THR A 202 0.38 -4.34 -4.49
N VAL A 203 0.47 -5.07 -5.61
CA VAL A 203 -0.54 -5.03 -6.68
C VAL A 203 -1.89 -5.53 -6.16
N TYR A 204 -1.89 -6.62 -5.39
CA TYR A 204 -3.09 -7.15 -4.77
C TYR A 204 -3.78 -6.12 -3.86
N MET A 205 -3.01 -5.51 -2.95
CA MET A 205 -3.50 -4.46 -2.04
C MET A 205 -4.02 -3.24 -2.79
N LEU A 206 -3.29 -2.77 -3.81
CA LEU A 206 -3.70 -1.65 -4.67
C LEU A 206 -5.05 -1.95 -5.33
N GLN A 207 -5.21 -3.14 -5.94
CA GLN A 207 -6.46 -3.55 -6.57
C GLN A 207 -7.62 -3.54 -5.56
N LYS A 208 -7.43 -4.13 -4.37
CA LYS A 208 -8.48 -4.18 -3.32
C LYS A 208 -8.91 -2.79 -2.87
N ASN A 209 -7.94 -1.92 -2.58
CA ASN A 209 -8.21 -0.55 -2.14
C ASN A 209 -8.90 0.27 -3.24
N LEU A 210 -8.45 0.13 -4.48
CA LEU A 210 -9.03 0.83 -5.63
C LEU A 210 -10.47 0.39 -5.90
N THR A 211 -10.74 -0.91 -5.86
CA THR A 211 -12.11 -1.46 -6.01
C THR A 211 -13.04 -0.87 -4.95
N VAL A 212 -12.64 -0.89 -3.67
CA VAL A 212 -13.48 -0.34 -2.59
C VAL A 212 -13.70 1.17 -2.72
N ALA A 213 -12.68 1.91 -3.17
CA ALA A 213 -12.79 3.36 -3.30
C ALA A 213 -13.70 3.82 -4.45
N LEU A 214 -13.77 3.03 -5.53
CA LEU A 214 -14.39 3.44 -6.79
C LEU A 214 -15.71 2.73 -7.09
N GLU A 215 -15.91 1.51 -6.59
CA GLU A 215 -17.11 0.73 -6.85
C GLU A 215 -18.14 0.87 -5.71
N PRO A 216 -19.45 0.86 -6.01
CA PRO A 216 -20.45 0.77 -4.97
C PRO A 216 -20.32 -0.58 -4.23
N ARG A 217 -20.68 -0.62 -2.95
CA ARG A 217 -20.56 -1.83 -2.09
C ARG A 217 -21.11 -3.11 -2.74
N SER A 218 -22.23 -3.00 -3.47
CA SER A 218 -22.89 -4.13 -4.15
C SER A 218 -22.11 -4.69 -5.36
N ARG A 219 -21.12 -3.95 -5.88
CA ARG A 219 -20.27 -4.34 -7.01
C ARG A 219 -18.82 -4.57 -6.62
N VAL A 220 -18.48 -4.44 -5.34
CA VAL A 220 -17.17 -4.84 -4.85
C VAL A 220 -17.06 -6.35 -5.04
N CYS A 221 -16.09 -6.76 -5.86
CA CYS A 221 -15.73 -8.14 -6.12
C CYS A 221 -14.27 -8.14 -6.58
N GLY A 222 -13.47 -9.09 -6.08
CA GLY A 222 -12.08 -9.22 -6.47
C GLY A 222 -11.93 -10.00 -7.77
N VAL A 223 -11.12 -9.50 -8.70
CA VAL A 223 -10.59 -10.30 -9.85
C VAL A 223 -9.93 -11.59 -9.35
N PHE A 224 -9.31 -11.52 -8.18
CA PHE A 224 -8.68 -12.63 -7.46
C PHE A 224 -9.67 -13.55 -6.70
N GLU A 225 -10.98 -13.30 -6.74
CA GLU A 225 -12.00 -14.10 -6.03
C GLU A 225 -12.78 -15.01 -6.98
N THR A 226 -12.37 -15.07 -8.26
CA THR A 226 -12.99 -15.94 -9.27
C THR A 226 -12.76 -17.42 -8.92
N ALA A 227 -13.85 -18.21 -8.86
CA ALA A 227 -13.78 -19.64 -8.52
C ALA A 227 -12.81 -20.38 -9.44
N GLY A 228 -11.84 -21.10 -8.87
CA GLY A 228 -10.89 -21.94 -9.60
C GLY A 228 -9.49 -21.35 -9.81
N MET A 229 -9.17 -20.15 -9.31
CA MET A 229 -7.78 -19.66 -9.28
C MET A 229 -7.07 -20.19 -8.02
N PRO A 230 -6.08 -21.09 -8.14
CA PRO A 230 -5.27 -21.53 -7.00
C PRO A 230 -4.32 -20.40 -6.61
N ILE A 231 -4.81 -19.43 -5.85
CA ILE A 231 -3.94 -18.49 -5.16
C ILE A 231 -3.32 -19.31 -4.02
N ALA A 232 -2.00 -19.53 -4.05
CA ALA A 232 -1.28 -20.19 -2.94
C ALA A 232 -1.55 -19.52 -1.57
N TYR A 233 -2.04 -18.30 -1.63
CA TYR A 233 -2.51 -17.44 -0.55
C TYR A 233 -4.04 -17.36 -0.49
N SER A 234 -4.71 -18.48 -0.20
CA SER A 234 -6.08 -18.39 0.33
C SER A 234 -6.09 -17.44 1.54
N THR A 235 -7.19 -16.74 1.78
CA THR A 235 -7.32 -15.86 2.97
C THR A 235 -6.90 -16.60 4.24
N GLU A 236 -7.25 -17.88 4.38
CA GLU A 236 -6.83 -18.74 5.49
C GLU A 236 -5.30 -18.84 5.63
N ASN A 237 -4.55 -19.03 4.54
CA ASN A 237 -3.08 -19.09 4.57
C ASN A 237 -2.46 -17.73 4.93
N VAL A 238 -3.05 -16.63 4.45
CA VAL A 238 -2.55 -15.27 4.75
C VAL A 238 -2.62 -14.96 6.25
N PHE A 239 -3.69 -15.41 6.92
CA PHE A 239 -3.89 -15.16 8.35
C PHE A 239 -3.31 -16.25 9.27
N ALA A 240 -2.84 -17.38 8.73
CA ALA A 240 -2.24 -18.45 9.52
C ALA A 240 -0.88 -18.08 10.13
N GLU A 241 -0.10 -17.24 9.44
CA GLU A 241 1.23 -16.81 9.90
C GLU A 241 1.16 -15.45 10.60
N ARG A 242 1.88 -15.31 11.72
CA ARG A 242 2.02 -14.01 12.42
C ARG A 242 2.68 -13.00 11.49
N SER A 243 2.22 -11.75 11.51
CA SER A 243 2.81 -10.70 10.69
C SER A 243 4.22 -10.39 11.16
N SER A 244 5.21 -10.65 10.31
CA SER A 244 6.63 -10.36 10.59
C SER A 244 7.06 -8.96 10.10
N SER A 245 6.19 -8.25 9.37
CA SER A 245 6.47 -6.91 8.85
C SER A 245 5.22 -6.02 8.81
N VAL A 246 5.43 -4.70 8.84
CA VAL A 246 4.35 -3.70 8.72
C VAL A 246 3.65 -3.80 7.34
N ALA A 247 4.38 -4.17 6.29
CA ALA A 247 3.80 -4.40 4.97
C ALA A 247 2.80 -5.58 4.98
N ALA A 248 3.16 -6.69 5.64
CA ALA A 248 2.26 -7.83 5.78
C ALA A 248 0.99 -7.48 6.58
N MET A 249 1.12 -6.69 7.65
CA MET A 249 -0.04 -6.19 8.40
C MET A 249 -0.95 -5.32 7.53
N ASN A 250 -0.37 -4.44 6.72
CA ASN A 250 -1.11 -3.54 5.85
C ASN A 250 -1.92 -4.31 4.79
N VAL A 251 -1.32 -5.35 4.20
CA VAL A 251 -1.99 -6.27 3.26
C VAL A 251 -3.16 -6.98 3.93
N LYS A 252 -2.94 -7.56 5.11
CA LYS A 252 -3.99 -8.22 5.88
C LYS A 252 -5.14 -7.28 6.24
N ALA A 253 -4.84 -6.06 6.67
CA ALA A 253 -5.85 -5.05 6.98
C ALA A 253 -6.66 -4.65 5.73
N ALA A 254 -6.00 -4.51 4.57
CA ALA A 254 -6.68 -4.21 3.31
C ALA A 254 -7.61 -5.35 2.86
N ILE A 255 -7.20 -6.61 3.07
CA ILE A 255 -8.04 -7.80 2.82
C ILE A 255 -9.29 -7.74 3.71
N LEU A 256 -9.12 -7.59 5.02
CA LEU A 256 -10.25 -7.55 5.96
C LEU A 256 -11.21 -6.41 5.66
N PHE A 257 -10.68 -5.24 5.32
CA PHE A 257 -11.50 -4.09 4.92
C PHE A 257 -12.30 -4.38 3.64
N HIS A 258 -11.66 -4.90 2.59
CA HIS A 258 -12.38 -5.27 1.37
C HIS A 258 -13.46 -6.33 1.64
N THR A 259 -13.13 -7.36 2.43
CA THR A 259 -14.10 -8.40 2.80
C THR A 259 -15.29 -7.81 3.58
N ALA A 260 -15.05 -6.90 4.52
CA ALA A 260 -16.11 -6.22 5.26
C ALA A 260 -17.05 -5.44 4.32
N VAL A 261 -16.49 -4.68 3.37
CA VAL A 261 -17.26 -3.92 2.37
C VAL A 261 -18.06 -4.85 1.46
N TYR A 262 -17.45 -5.94 1.00
CA TYR A 262 -18.14 -6.98 0.22
C TYR A 262 -19.33 -7.55 1.00
N MET A 263 -19.10 -7.97 2.24
CA MET A 263 -20.14 -8.54 3.10
C MET A 263 -21.28 -7.57 3.36
N HIS A 264 -20.96 -6.29 3.59
CA HIS A 264 -21.97 -5.23 3.70
C HIS A 264 -22.84 -5.17 2.44
N GLY A 265 -22.23 -5.14 1.25
CA GLY A 265 -22.97 -5.07 -0.02
C GLY A 265 -23.85 -6.29 -0.30
N GLN A 266 -23.44 -7.47 0.19
CA GLN A 266 -24.19 -8.71 0.02
C GLN A 266 -25.27 -8.94 1.09
N TYR A 267 -25.24 -8.22 2.21
CA TYR A 267 -26.19 -8.44 3.31
C TYR A 267 -27.66 -8.27 2.87
N ARG A 268 -28.51 -9.19 3.30
CA ARG A 268 -29.97 -9.14 3.13
C ARG A 268 -30.68 -9.37 4.48
N PRO A 269 -31.79 -8.66 4.78
CA PRO A 269 -32.56 -8.96 5.98
C PRO A 269 -33.04 -10.43 5.97
N GLY A 270 -32.74 -11.19 7.02
CA GLY A 270 -33.05 -12.63 7.11
C GLY A 270 -31.92 -13.57 6.67
N GLU A 271 -30.69 -13.09 6.55
CA GLU A 271 -29.49 -13.89 6.23
C GLU A 271 -29.31 -15.15 7.09
N VAL A 272 -28.72 -16.17 6.46
CA VAL A 272 -28.56 -17.54 6.96
C VAL A 272 -27.19 -17.79 7.59
N GLN A 273 -27.04 -18.92 8.29
CA GLN A 273 -25.85 -19.30 9.08
C GLN A 273 -24.47 -19.09 8.41
N PRO A 274 -24.26 -19.32 7.09
CA PRO A 274 -22.97 -19.09 6.44
C PRO A 274 -22.49 -17.64 6.52
N TRP A 275 -23.40 -16.67 6.36
CA TRP A 275 -23.05 -15.25 6.41
C TRP A 275 -22.58 -14.87 7.83
N TRP A 276 -23.30 -15.31 8.86
CA TRP A 276 -22.93 -15.07 10.26
C TRP A 276 -21.61 -15.73 10.66
N THR A 277 -21.33 -16.90 10.09
CA THR A 277 -20.05 -17.59 10.28
C THR A 277 -18.91 -16.77 9.68
N ALA A 278 -19.08 -16.28 8.44
CA ALA A 278 -18.11 -15.40 7.80
C ALA A 278 -17.93 -14.08 8.57
N PHE A 279 -19.02 -13.50 9.09
CA PHE A 279 -18.99 -12.26 9.88
C PHE A 279 -18.10 -12.44 11.10
N GLY A 280 -18.36 -13.50 11.89
CA GLY A 280 -17.58 -13.79 13.09
C GLY A 280 -16.11 -14.10 12.78
N VAL A 281 -15.79 -14.65 11.61
CA VAL A 281 -14.40 -14.84 11.17
C VAL A 281 -13.71 -13.50 10.93
N VAL A 282 -14.31 -12.61 10.13
CA VAL A 282 -13.71 -11.30 9.80
C VAL A 282 -13.55 -10.44 11.05
N GLU A 283 -14.54 -10.44 11.94
CA GLU A 283 -14.49 -9.72 13.22
C GLU A 283 -13.35 -10.22 14.11
N ARG A 284 -13.23 -11.55 14.29
CA ARG A 284 -12.13 -12.15 15.07
C ARG A 284 -10.76 -11.83 14.47
N LEU A 285 -10.60 -11.94 13.16
CA LEU A 285 -9.33 -11.64 12.48
C LEU A 285 -8.95 -10.17 12.60
N THR A 286 -9.93 -9.25 12.50
CA THR A 286 -9.72 -7.81 12.69
C THR A 286 -9.22 -7.52 14.10
N ASN A 287 -9.84 -8.11 15.11
CA ASN A 287 -9.43 -7.94 16.50
C ASN A 287 -8.07 -8.59 16.80
N SER A 288 -7.80 -9.76 16.22
CA SER A 288 -6.50 -10.44 16.36
C SER A 288 -5.38 -9.60 15.77
N LEU A 289 -5.55 -9.08 14.56
CA LEU A 289 -4.53 -8.26 13.90
C LEU A 289 -4.28 -6.94 14.63
N ARG A 290 -5.33 -6.32 15.18
CA ARG A 290 -5.22 -5.11 16.01
C ARG A 290 -4.42 -5.36 17.30
N ALA A 291 -4.51 -6.57 17.86
CA ALA A 291 -3.80 -6.96 19.08
C ALA A 291 -2.36 -7.45 18.83
N GLU A 292 -1.96 -7.68 17.56
CA GLU A 292 -0.59 -8.09 17.26
C GLU A 292 0.39 -6.99 17.68
N PRO A 293 1.39 -7.30 18.54
CA PRO A 293 2.46 -6.37 18.84
C PRO A 293 3.18 -6.04 17.53
N LEU A 294 3.17 -4.75 17.16
CA LEU A 294 4.09 -4.25 16.15
C LEU A 294 5.49 -4.55 16.68
N ASP A 295 6.19 -5.48 16.04
CA ASP A 295 7.61 -5.70 16.30
C ASP A 295 8.33 -4.49 15.70
N ILE A 296 8.26 -3.37 16.45
CA ILE A 296 8.99 -2.15 16.17
C ILE A 296 10.44 -2.49 16.51
N ALA A 297 11.09 -3.25 15.64
CA ALA A 297 12.54 -3.26 15.54
C ALA A 297 12.97 -1.85 15.09
N GLN A 298 12.87 -0.91 16.04
CA GLN A 298 13.05 0.54 15.94
C GLN A 298 12.08 1.24 14.96
N PRO A 299 11.39 2.33 15.36
CA PRO A 299 10.69 3.18 14.41
C PRO A 299 11.76 3.97 13.64
N GLN A 300 12.33 3.35 12.60
CA GLN A 300 13.28 3.96 11.69
C GLN A 300 12.51 4.92 10.74
N GLY A 301 12.02 6.04 11.28
CA GLY A 301 11.51 7.18 10.52
C GLY A 301 10.00 7.25 10.28
N GLN A 302 9.57 8.40 9.74
CA GLN A 302 8.18 8.79 9.52
C GLN A 302 7.39 7.84 8.58
N SER A 303 8.07 7.05 7.75
CA SER A 303 7.43 6.10 6.83
C SER A 303 6.67 4.99 7.57
N SER A 304 7.23 4.52 8.69
CA SER A 304 6.60 3.49 9.53
C SER A 304 5.34 4.02 10.21
N THR A 305 5.37 5.25 10.72
CA THR A 305 4.20 5.92 11.33
C THR A 305 3.03 6.03 10.36
N ARG A 306 3.30 6.47 9.12
CA ARG A 306 2.25 6.57 8.09
C ARG A 306 1.64 5.21 7.76
N THR A 307 2.47 4.18 7.67
CA THR A 307 1.99 2.82 7.33
C THR A 307 1.16 2.23 8.47
N ILE A 308 1.56 2.43 9.73
CA ILE A 308 0.80 2.03 10.91
C ILE A 308 -0.56 2.76 10.96
N LEU A 309 -0.55 4.08 10.73
CA LEU A 309 -1.77 4.87 10.64
C LEU A 309 -2.71 4.31 9.58
N PHE A 310 -2.20 4.05 8.37
CA PHE A 310 -2.99 3.50 7.27
C PHE A 310 -3.56 2.12 7.60
N THR A 311 -2.75 1.22 8.19
CA THR A 311 -3.19 -0.11 8.64
C THR A 311 -4.31 -0.01 9.67
N ASN A 312 -4.16 0.85 10.68
CA ASN A 312 -5.19 1.07 11.70
C ASN A 312 -6.47 1.66 11.11
N SER A 313 -6.37 2.60 10.18
CA SER A 313 -7.52 3.16 9.48
C SER A 313 -8.26 2.11 8.64
N LEU A 314 -7.55 1.18 7.99
CA LEU A 314 -8.18 0.06 7.27
C LEU A 314 -8.94 -0.86 8.24
N LEU A 315 -8.37 -1.20 9.39
CA LEU A 315 -9.04 -2.05 10.40
C LEU A 315 -10.27 -1.38 11.01
N ASN A 316 -10.18 -0.08 11.32
CA ASN A 316 -11.33 0.67 11.81
C ASN A 316 -12.42 0.78 10.75
N ALA A 317 -12.05 0.90 9.48
CA ALA A 317 -13.01 0.94 8.39
C ALA A 317 -13.68 -0.42 8.21
N ALA A 318 -12.93 -1.52 8.35
CA ALA A 318 -13.50 -2.87 8.37
C ALA A 318 -14.54 -3.03 9.49
N THR A 319 -14.23 -2.54 10.70
CA THR A 319 -15.19 -2.52 11.83
C THR A 319 -16.44 -1.72 11.48
N ILE A 320 -16.31 -0.50 10.93
CA ILE A 320 -17.47 0.33 10.55
C ILE A 320 -18.33 -0.40 9.49
N GLU A 321 -17.71 -0.96 8.47
CA GLU A 321 -18.42 -1.62 7.36
C GLU A 321 -19.17 -2.87 7.83
N LEU A 322 -18.58 -3.66 8.73
CA LEU A 322 -19.24 -4.83 9.34
C LEU A 322 -20.44 -4.46 10.21
N HIS A 323 -20.34 -3.41 11.02
CA HIS A 323 -21.37 -3.07 12.01
C HIS A 323 -22.43 -2.08 11.51
N SER A 324 -22.16 -1.33 10.44
CA SER A 324 -23.09 -0.30 9.91
C SER A 324 -24.41 -0.86 9.38
N ILE A 325 -24.48 -2.14 9.05
CA ILE A 325 -25.75 -2.81 8.67
C ILE A 325 -26.72 -2.99 9.85
N PHE A 326 -26.25 -2.86 11.10
CA PHE A 326 -27.03 -3.08 12.31
C PHE A 326 -27.41 -1.75 12.99
N GLU A 327 -28.04 -0.85 12.26
CA GLU A 327 -28.40 0.50 12.74
C GLU A 327 -29.26 0.50 14.02
N SER A 328 -30.06 -0.54 14.25
CA SER A 328 -30.88 -0.68 15.46
C SER A 328 -30.12 -1.23 16.66
N ASP A 329 -28.94 -1.84 16.45
CA ASP A 329 -28.14 -2.42 17.52
C ASP A 329 -27.22 -1.36 18.16
N THR A 330 -27.40 -1.16 19.46
CA THR A 330 -26.64 -0.16 20.21
C THR A 330 -25.16 -0.51 20.29
N MET A 331 -24.81 -1.80 20.41
CA MET A 331 -23.41 -2.23 20.49
C MET A 331 -22.68 -1.99 19.17
N SER A 332 -23.29 -2.38 18.05
CA SER A 332 -22.77 -2.14 16.71
C SER A 332 -22.56 -0.64 16.43
N ARG A 333 -23.53 0.20 16.80
CA ARG A 333 -23.38 1.67 16.70
C ARG A 333 -22.21 2.21 17.52
N GLN A 334 -22.07 1.76 18.77
CA GLN A 334 -20.94 2.15 19.62
C GLN A 334 -19.59 1.71 19.02
N SER A 335 -19.52 0.50 18.46
CA SER A 335 -18.33 0.01 17.75
C SER A 335 -17.98 0.88 16.54
N CYS A 336 -18.96 1.23 15.70
CA CYS A 336 -18.77 2.14 14.56
C CYS A 336 -18.24 3.51 15.02
N PHE A 337 -18.86 4.09 16.05
CA PHE A 337 -18.48 5.41 16.55
C PHE A 337 -17.07 5.42 17.13
N ALA A 338 -16.72 4.41 17.94
CA ALA A 338 -15.38 4.25 18.50
C ALA A 338 -14.33 4.10 17.39
N ALA A 339 -14.59 3.23 16.40
CA ALA A 339 -13.70 3.03 15.26
C ALA A 339 -13.51 4.31 14.43
N ALA A 340 -14.59 5.08 14.19
CA ALA A 340 -14.53 6.36 13.49
C ALA A 340 -13.64 7.37 14.23
N ARG A 341 -13.81 7.48 15.56
CA ARG A 341 -12.99 8.36 16.41
C ARG A 341 -11.52 7.96 16.41
N ASP A 342 -11.23 6.66 16.47
CA ASP A 342 -9.85 6.16 16.47
C ASP A 342 -9.10 6.46 15.16
N MET A 343 -9.79 6.64 14.02
CA MET A 343 -9.13 7.05 12.75
C MET A 343 -8.53 8.46 12.77
N PHE A 344 -8.98 9.31 13.69
CA PHE A 344 -8.49 10.68 13.84
C PHE A 344 -7.56 10.84 15.06
N ARG A 345 -7.23 9.74 15.74
CA ARG A 345 -6.25 9.71 16.84
C ARG A 345 -4.86 9.41 16.30
N PHE A 346 -4.05 10.45 16.10
CA PHE A 346 -2.68 10.33 15.61
C PHE A 346 -1.64 9.98 16.69
N GLY A 347 -2.06 9.51 17.88
CA GLY A 347 -1.14 9.17 18.97
C GLY A 347 -0.25 10.33 19.44
N GLY A 348 -0.73 11.57 19.29
CA GLY A 348 0.02 12.79 19.59
C GLY A 348 0.85 13.36 18.44
N ALA A 349 0.92 12.68 17.28
CA ALA A 349 1.61 13.21 16.11
C ALA A 349 0.83 14.38 15.48
N ASN A 350 1.54 15.42 15.04
CA ASN A 350 0.95 16.50 14.26
C ASN A 350 0.65 16.00 12.84
N PRO A 351 -0.59 16.13 12.32
CA PRO A 351 -0.92 15.75 10.95
C PRO A 351 0.01 16.36 9.89
N GLN A 352 0.53 17.57 10.14
CA GLN A 352 1.46 18.25 9.23
C GLN A 352 2.82 17.53 9.12
N GLU A 353 3.26 16.86 10.19
CA GLU A 353 4.53 16.13 10.22
C GLU A 353 4.44 14.77 9.52
N LEU A 354 3.24 14.32 9.20
CA LEU A 354 3.02 13.08 8.46
C LEU A 354 3.44 13.21 6.99
N GLY A 355 3.51 14.43 6.44
CA GLY A 355 3.81 14.65 5.02
C GLY A 355 2.82 13.92 4.10
N HIS A 356 3.28 13.43 2.95
CA HIS A 356 2.37 12.79 1.99
C HIS A 356 1.91 11.39 2.43
N LEU A 357 0.60 11.15 2.35
CA LEU A 357 -0.10 9.92 2.74
C LEU A 357 -0.65 9.16 1.52
N ASN A 358 -0.99 7.89 1.75
CA ASN A 358 -1.72 7.09 0.78
C ASN A 358 -3.08 7.77 0.43
N PRO A 359 -3.42 7.97 -0.86
CA PRO A 359 -4.66 8.65 -1.26
C PRO A 359 -5.93 7.94 -0.76
N MET A 360 -5.86 6.64 -0.47
CA MET A 360 -6.97 5.88 0.10
C MET A 360 -7.44 6.40 1.47
N MET A 361 -6.58 7.10 2.22
CA MET A 361 -6.95 7.74 3.48
C MET A 361 -8.16 8.68 3.34
N GLY A 362 -8.34 9.33 2.19
CA GLY A 362 -9.51 10.18 1.95
C GLY A 362 -10.83 9.40 2.02
N THR A 363 -10.86 8.19 1.45
CA THR A 363 -12.03 7.31 1.51
C THR A 363 -12.28 6.83 2.94
N LEU A 364 -11.23 6.42 3.65
CA LEU A 364 -11.33 5.93 5.04
C LEU A 364 -11.86 7.01 5.99
N TRP A 365 -11.31 8.23 5.90
CA TRP A 365 -11.77 9.35 6.72
C TRP A 365 -13.17 9.84 6.35
N MET A 366 -13.58 9.75 5.08
CA MET A 366 -14.99 9.95 4.74
C MET A 366 -15.87 8.93 5.45
N THR A 367 -15.51 7.64 5.41
CA THR A 367 -16.29 6.60 6.08
C THR A 367 -16.49 6.92 7.56
N ALA A 368 -15.44 7.38 8.25
CA ALA A 368 -15.54 7.84 9.64
C ALA A 368 -16.43 9.10 9.80
N CYS A 369 -16.29 10.10 8.92
CA CYS A 369 -17.13 11.30 8.99
C CYS A 369 -18.63 10.98 8.77
N ASN A 370 -18.95 10.04 7.89
CA ASN A 370 -20.34 9.62 7.67
C ASN A 370 -20.94 8.99 8.93
N VAL A 371 -20.17 8.21 9.71
CA VAL A 371 -20.63 7.69 11.01
C VAL A 371 -21.02 8.82 11.96
N PHE A 372 -20.20 9.87 12.06
CA PHE A 372 -20.52 11.03 12.90
C PHE A 372 -21.78 11.77 12.41
N ILE A 373 -21.93 11.91 11.10
CA ILE A 373 -23.10 12.56 10.49
C ILE A 373 -24.38 11.75 10.78
N ASP A 374 -24.34 10.42 10.64
CA ASP A 374 -25.49 9.56 10.91
C ASP A 374 -25.87 9.57 12.40
N GLU A 375 -24.89 9.56 13.30
CA GLU A 375 -25.13 9.74 14.73
C GLU A 375 -25.71 11.12 15.05
N LEU A 376 -25.23 12.18 14.41
CA LEU A 376 -25.73 13.54 14.57
C LEU A 376 -27.20 13.65 14.13
N ARG A 377 -27.56 13.05 12.98
CA ARG A 377 -28.96 12.97 12.52
C ARG A 377 -29.85 12.29 13.55
N GLY A 378 -29.39 11.18 14.12
CA GLY A 378 -30.12 10.45 15.15
C GLY A 378 -30.36 11.28 16.42
N VAL A 379 -29.33 11.96 16.91
CA VAL A 379 -29.43 12.83 18.11
C VAL A 379 -30.39 13.99 17.87
N ARG A 380 -30.28 14.67 16.72
CA ARG A 380 -31.15 15.80 16.37
C ARG A 380 -32.61 15.38 16.18
N ALA A 381 -32.85 14.22 15.55
CA ALA A 381 -34.19 13.67 15.41
C ALA A 381 -34.82 13.38 16.78
N ALA A 382 -34.05 12.80 17.72
CA ALA A 382 -34.53 12.55 19.08
C ALA A 382 -34.86 13.86 19.82
N LEU A 383 -34.01 14.88 19.73
CA LEU A 383 -34.27 16.21 20.30
C LEU A 383 -35.54 16.85 19.72
N ALA A 384 -35.77 16.72 18.42
CA ALA A 384 -36.96 17.24 17.74
C ALA A 384 -38.27 16.52 18.15
N GLN A 385 -38.20 15.27 18.58
CA GLN A 385 -39.35 14.49 19.04
C GLN A 385 -39.85 14.86 20.45
N GLY A 386 -39.19 15.80 21.14
CA GLY A 386 -39.67 16.32 22.43
C GLY A 386 -39.31 15.42 23.61
N LEU A 387 -38.01 15.32 23.93
CA LEU A 387 -37.49 14.59 25.08
C LEU A 387 -37.78 15.31 26.42
N CYS A 388 -37.75 14.57 27.52
CA CYS A 388 -37.79 15.19 28.84
C CYS A 388 -36.50 16.01 29.11
N PRO A 389 -36.52 17.02 29.99
CA PRO A 389 -35.39 17.96 30.15
C PRO A 389 -34.05 17.29 30.47
N LEU A 390 -34.03 16.24 31.31
CA LEU A 390 -32.80 15.52 31.66
C LEU A 390 -32.21 14.76 30.47
N GLN A 391 -33.06 14.18 29.62
CA GLN A 391 -32.62 13.50 28.39
C GLN A 391 -32.20 14.48 27.31
N ALA A 392 -32.83 15.66 27.25
CA ALA A 392 -32.43 16.71 26.32
C ALA A 392 -31.01 17.23 26.62
N VAL A 393 -30.66 17.44 27.90
CA VAL A 393 -29.31 17.88 28.29
C VAL A 393 -28.24 16.85 27.89
N SER A 394 -28.45 15.57 28.17
CA SER A 394 -27.49 14.53 27.81
C SER A 394 -27.32 14.37 26.29
N GLN A 395 -28.41 14.51 25.53
CA GLN A 395 -28.35 14.50 24.07
C GLN A 395 -27.65 15.74 23.49
N GLN A 396 -27.79 16.92 24.10
CA GLN A 396 -27.07 18.13 23.71
C GLN A 396 -25.56 18.02 23.96
N GLU A 397 -25.16 17.43 25.10
CA GLU A 397 -23.74 17.14 25.37
C GLU A 397 -23.17 16.15 24.35
N ARG A 398 -23.94 15.11 24.01
CA ARG A 398 -23.58 14.14 22.99
C ARG A 398 -23.46 14.79 21.60
N GLU A 399 -24.40 15.66 21.22
CA GLU A 399 -24.33 16.43 19.96
C GLU A 399 -23.03 17.25 19.90
N LYS A 400 -22.65 17.91 20.99
CA LYS A 400 -21.41 18.69 21.06
C LYS A 400 -20.16 17.83 20.90
N GLU A 401 -20.12 16.64 21.50
CA GLU A 401 -19.01 15.68 21.32
C GLU A 401 -18.90 15.24 19.86
N ILE A 402 -20.01 14.83 19.25
CA ILE A 402 -20.05 14.39 17.84
C ILE A 402 -19.58 15.52 16.91
N LEU A 403 -20.02 16.75 17.14
CA LEU A 403 -19.57 17.91 16.37
C LEU A 403 -18.08 18.19 16.53
N ALA A 404 -17.51 17.98 17.73
CA ALA A 404 -16.08 18.16 17.94
C ALA A 404 -15.26 17.14 17.14
N ASP A 405 -15.66 15.86 17.17
CA ASP A 405 -15.02 14.78 16.43
C ASP A 405 -15.16 14.96 14.90
N LEU A 406 -16.35 15.35 14.42
CA LEU A 406 -16.58 15.65 13.01
C LEU A 406 -15.73 16.83 12.53
N ASN A 407 -15.64 17.89 13.33
CA ASN A 407 -14.79 19.04 13.00
C ASN A 407 -13.30 18.68 12.98
N ALA A 408 -12.85 17.79 13.86
CA ALA A 408 -11.48 17.26 13.82
C ALA A 408 -11.22 16.51 12.50
N GLY A 409 -12.14 15.62 12.10
CA GLY A 409 -12.06 14.91 10.83
C GLY A 409 -12.05 15.83 9.60
N LEU A 410 -12.91 16.85 9.58
CA LEU A 410 -12.95 17.84 8.50
C LEU A 410 -11.65 18.65 8.39
N LYS A 411 -11.03 19.01 9.52
CA LYS A 411 -9.73 19.72 9.52
C LYS A 411 -8.64 18.86 8.88
N VAL A 412 -8.57 17.58 9.25
CA VAL A 412 -7.60 16.62 8.68
C VAL A 412 -7.84 16.44 7.18
N LEU A 413 -9.08 16.13 6.77
CA LEU A 413 -9.44 15.97 5.37
C LEU A 413 -9.14 17.24 4.55
N SER A 414 -9.46 18.42 5.09
CA SER A 414 -9.20 19.70 4.42
C SER A 414 -7.72 20.02 4.27
N PHE A 415 -6.89 19.57 5.21
CA PHE A 415 -5.44 19.74 5.09
C PHE A 415 -4.90 18.91 3.92
N PHE A 416 -5.19 17.60 3.89
CA PHE A 416 -4.66 16.72 2.84
C PHE A 416 -5.36 16.83 1.48
N ALA A 417 -6.56 17.41 1.42
CA ALA A 417 -7.26 17.72 0.18
C ALA A 417 -6.49 18.68 -0.73
N GLN A 418 -5.57 19.48 -0.18
CA GLN A 418 -4.72 20.39 -0.96
C GLN A 418 -3.73 19.63 -1.86
N GLU A 419 -3.36 18.42 -1.46
CA GLU A 419 -2.34 17.61 -2.16
C GLU A 419 -2.93 16.37 -2.84
N SER A 420 -4.23 16.14 -2.73
CA SER A 420 -4.91 14.99 -3.34
C SER A 420 -6.30 15.37 -3.79
N LEU A 421 -6.51 15.32 -5.11
CA LEU A 421 -7.82 15.58 -5.71
C LEU A 421 -8.87 14.56 -5.26
N LEU A 422 -8.48 13.30 -5.04
CA LEU A 422 -9.38 12.32 -4.43
C LEU A 422 -9.84 12.77 -3.04
N MET A 423 -8.93 13.16 -2.14
CA MET A 423 -9.31 13.62 -0.81
C MET A 423 -10.17 14.89 -0.88
N GLY A 424 -9.92 15.78 -1.84
CA GLY A 424 -10.78 16.92 -2.14
C GLY A 424 -12.20 16.52 -2.56
N HIS A 425 -12.35 15.55 -3.47
CA HIS A 425 -13.66 15.00 -3.83
C HIS A 425 -14.37 14.37 -2.63
N GLN A 426 -13.63 13.66 -1.78
CA GLN A 426 -14.19 13.05 -0.58
C GLN A 426 -14.67 14.10 0.43
N LEU A 427 -13.89 15.15 0.67
CA LEU A 427 -14.26 16.28 1.52
C LEU A 427 -15.53 16.99 1.02
N ALA A 428 -15.65 17.19 -0.29
CA ALA A 428 -16.84 17.81 -0.89
C ALA A 428 -18.11 16.98 -0.63
N LYS A 429 -18.03 15.64 -0.73
CA LYS A 429 -19.15 14.74 -0.40
C LYS A 429 -19.54 14.84 1.08
N VAL A 430 -18.56 14.84 1.99
CA VAL A 430 -18.82 14.98 3.44
C VAL A 430 -19.52 16.31 3.74
N LYS A 431 -19.02 17.42 3.20
CA LYS A 431 -19.64 18.75 3.37
C LYS A 431 -21.10 18.77 2.91
N LYS A 432 -21.38 18.20 1.73
CA LYS A 432 -22.74 18.07 1.22
C LYS A 432 -23.64 17.23 2.15
N SER A 433 -23.13 16.14 2.72
CA SER A 433 -23.89 15.32 3.67
C SER A 433 -24.22 16.04 4.97
N ILE A 434 -23.39 16.99 5.41
CA ILE A 434 -23.62 17.82 6.60
C ILE A 434 -24.77 18.79 6.37
N GLU A 435 -24.88 19.38 5.18
CA GLU A 435 -25.96 20.31 4.82
C GLU A 435 -27.36 19.67 4.92
N THR A 436 -27.45 18.34 4.83
CA THR A 436 -28.71 17.60 4.94
C THR A 436 -28.98 17.07 6.36
N THR A 437 -28.24 17.53 7.36
CA THR A 437 -28.28 17.08 8.77
C THR A 437 -28.81 18.18 9.66
#